data_AF-A0AAU5M570-F1
#
_entry.id   AF-A0AAU5M570-F1
#
_cell.length_a   1.000
_cell.length_b   1.000
_cell.length_c   1.000
_cell.angle_alpha   90.00
_cell.angle_beta   90.00
_cell.angle_gamma   90.00
#
_symmetry.space_group_name_H-M   'P 1'
#
loop_
_entity.id
_entity.type
_entity.pdbx_description
1 polymer ?
#
loop_
_entity_poly.entity_id
_entity_poly.type
_entity_poly.pdbx_seq_one_letter_code
_entity_poly.pdbx_strand_id
1 'polypeptide(L)'
;MGGEPGGTGEQRRPQLRAARPLLLVVDADPERLERCETELDRAFGVDFRVRGELTAAAAIDCLRQAHEWEQRVAVVLVDHGFDDQERAEIFAASRTGHPDARRALLIEWGAWADRTTASAILTAMSVGDINYYVLKPWTTRDELFHRTVAEFIQEWSRYEVANLREVVVIAAENSVRGQEIRSLLARNGIPSAFRESGSALANDALDFIGEPDPGEGVLVWMPAVGGTLLHDPTDVQIAEAWGVPTTLASDDTSFDVLVIGAGPGGLAAAVYASSEGLRTLVVERESIGGQAGTSSLIRNYLGFSRGIRGSELAQRGYQQAWVFGAHFVLMRTVEHLEKRDGHFRAVIGDVGEVTARAVVLATGVSYRRLDVPALEKLVGNGVYYGASVSEAHGLKDRDACVVGGGNSAGQAVLHLARYCRHVLLVIRGKDLSASMSQYLIDAIDAAENVTVRASSEITDGGGDGRLQQMTLRDRETGAEETIPIDGLFVMIGAVPGTDWLPDEVARDPRGFVLTGADAGLNPLWHEARPPQPYETTLPGLFAVGDVRSESVKRVASAVGEGSVVVSQIHAHLKVSVSERSE
;
A
#
# COMPACT_ATOMS: atom_id res chain seq x y z
N MET A 1 30.04 37.04 -38.46
CA MET A 1 29.68 37.17 -39.88
C MET A 1 29.51 35.78 -40.46
N GLY A 2 28.32 35.51 -41.05
CA GLY A 2 27.97 34.33 -41.85
C GLY A 2 27.60 33.08 -41.03
N GLY A 3 26.41 32.48 -41.13
CA GLY A 3 25.23 32.75 -41.95
C GLY A 3 24.08 31.86 -41.46
N GLU A 4 22.84 32.31 -41.68
CA GLU A 4 21.62 31.52 -41.43
C GLU A 4 21.49 30.38 -42.44
N PRO A 5 21.01 29.19 -42.04
CA PRO A 5 20.38 28.26 -42.96
C PRO A 5 18.86 28.41 -42.89
N GLY A 6 18.30 29.12 -43.87
CA GLY A 6 16.91 28.98 -44.25
C GLY A 6 16.69 27.62 -44.92
N GLY A 7 15.76 26.83 -44.38
CA GLY A 7 15.35 25.55 -44.94
C GLY A 7 13.97 25.15 -44.41
N THR A 8 12.96 25.31 -45.27
CA THR A 8 11.58 24.87 -45.07
C THR A 8 11.50 23.34 -45.07
N GLY A 9 11.11 22.77 -43.94
CA GLY A 9 10.77 21.36 -43.76
C GLY A 9 10.31 21.17 -42.32
N GLU A 10 9.19 20.47 -42.10
CA GLU A 10 8.61 20.16 -40.79
C GLU A 10 9.69 19.92 -39.73
N GLN A 11 9.81 20.87 -38.79
CA GLN A 11 10.73 20.77 -37.67
C GLN A 11 10.32 19.58 -36.81
N ARG A 12 11.00 18.44 -36.99
CA ARG A 12 11.05 17.36 -36.01
C ARG A 12 11.39 17.99 -34.66
N ARG A 13 10.43 18.00 -33.73
CA ARG A 13 10.60 18.46 -32.34
C ARG A 13 11.91 17.87 -31.80
N PRO A 14 12.86 18.68 -31.28
CA PRO A 14 14.11 18.14 -30.76
C PRO A 14 13.84 17.18 -29.61
N GLN A 15 14.70 16.16 -29.50
CA GLN A 15 14.65 14.99 -28.63
C GLN A 15 14.77 15.31 -27.12
N LEU A 16 13.95 16.21 -26.56
CA LEU A 16 13.98 16.57 -25.14
C LEU A 16 13.40 15.47 -24.24
N ARG A 17 12.62 14.53 -24.79
CA ARG A 17 12.25 13.29 -24.08
C ARG A 17 13.49 12.44 -23.71
N ALA A 18 14.56 12.52 -24.49
CA ALA A 18 15.85 11.87 -24.20
C ALA A 18 16.77 12.70 -23.29
N ALA A 19 16.43 13.97 -23.01
CA ALA A 19 17.22 14.83 -22.14
C ALA A 19 17.10 14.43 -20.67
N ARG A 20 18.11 14.78 -19.88
CA ARG A 20 18.15 14.54 -18.43
C ARG A 20 16.89 15.10 -17.74
N PRO A 21 16.23 14.33 -16.87
CA PRO A 21 15.05 14.80 -16.15
C PRO A 21 15.37 16.04 -15.30
N LEU A 22 14.40 16.93 -15.14
CA LEU A 22 14.53 18.18 -14.39
C LEU A 22 14.35 17.94 -12.88
N LEU A 23 15.25 18.52 -12.08
CA LEU A 23 15.08 18.80 -10.67
C LEU A 23 14.91 20.31 -10.50
N LEU A 24 13.69 20.76 -10.22
CA LEU A 24 13.36 22.17 -10.02
C LEU A 24 13.37 22.50 -8.53
N VAL A 25 14.07 23.56 -8.16
CA VAL A 25 14.02 24.15 -6.82
C VAL A 25 13.57 25.61 -6.89
N VAL A 26 12.66 26.00 -6.00
CA VAL A 26 12.08 27.35 -5.95
C VAL A 26 12.26 27.88 -4.53
N ASP A 27 13.07 28.92 -4.37
CA ASP A 27 13.32 29.60 -3.09
C ASP A 27 13.46 31.10 -3.37
N ALA A 28 12.75 31.93 -2.61
CA ALA A 28 12.76 33.38 -2.82
C ALA A 28 14.09 34.04 -2.40
N ASP A 29 14.92 33.33 -1.65
CA ASP A 29 16.23 33.78 -1.19
C ASP A 29 17.35 33.24 -2.08
N PRO A 30 18.14 34.12 -2.73
CA PRO A 30 19.21 33.72 -3.63
C PRO A 30 20.29 32.84 -3.00
N GLU A 31 20.67 33.11 -1.75
CA GLU A 31 21.73 32.34 -1.07
C GLU A 31 21.25 30.96 -0.65
N ARG A 32 19.96 30.82 -0.30
CA ARG A 32 19.36 29.51 -0.05
C ARG A 32 19.19 28.72 -1.35
N LEU A 33 18.74 29.38 -2.41
CA LEU A 33 18.57 28.78 -3.72
C LEU A 33 19.91 28.23 -4.25
N GLU A 34 20.97 29.05 -4.23
CA GLU A 34 22.30 28.65 -4.69
C GLU A 34 22.84 27.44 -3.91
N ARG A 35 22.61 27.39 -2.60
CA ARG A 35 22.97 26.23 -1.77
C ARG A 35 22.22 24.97 -2.17
N CYS A 36 20.90 25.06 -2.35
CA CYS A 36 20.09 23.93 -2.82
C CYS A 36 20.56 23.44 -4.19
N GLU A 37 20.77 24.35 -5.15
CA GLU A 37 21.26 24.00 -6.49
C GLU A 37 22.63 23.32 -6.43
N THR A 38 23.56 23.84 -5.63
CA THR A 38 24.91 23.28 -5.49
C THR A 38 24.90 21.85 -4.94
N GLU A 39 24.10 21.58 -3.91
CA GLU A 39 24.01 20.24 -3.33
C GLU A 39 23.27 19.26 -4.26
N LEU A 40 22.20 19.71 -4.93
CA LEU A 40 21.50 18.90 -5.94
C LEU A 40 22.40 18.56 -7.13
N ASP A 41 23.16 19.53 -7.65
CA ASP A 41 24.04 19.32 -8.81
C ASP A 41 25.21 18.40 -8.44
N ARG A 42 25.76 18.55 -7.23
CA ARG A 42 26.79 17.65 -6.72
C ARG A 42 26.32 16.19 -6.65
N ALA A 43 25.12 15.95 -6.11
CA ALA A 43 24.63 14.59 -5.88
C ALA A 43 24.01 13.94 -7.13
N PHE A 44 23.33 14.74 -7.97
CA PHE A 44 22.47 14.23 -9.04
C PHE A 44 22.73 14.86 -10.41
N GLY A 45 23.59 15.89 -10.50
CA GLY A 45 23.81 16.68 -11.72
C GLY A 45 24.44 15.92 -12.89
N VAL A 46 24.88 14.67 -12.70
CA VAL A 46 25.28 13.77 -13.79
C VAL A 46 24.06 13.29 -14.58
N ASP A 47 23.07 12.76 -13.89
CA ASP A 47 21.88 12.12 -14.49
C ASP A 47 20.69 13.07 -14.62
N PHE A 48 20.68 14.16 -13.85
CA PHE A 48 19.59 15.13 -13.79
C PHE A 48 20.06 16.53 -14.19
N ARG A 49 19.12 17.34 -14.68
CA ARG A 49 19.33 18.78 -14.88
C ARG A 49 18.76 19.52 -13.67
N VAL A 50 19.61 20.22 -12.93
CA VAL A 50 19.19 21.06 -11.81
C VAL A 50 18.84 22.46 -12.29
N ARG A 51 17.77 23.04 -11.76
CA ARG A 51 17.34 24.42 -12.06
C ARG A 51 16.73 25.07 -10.82
N GLY A 52 17.24 26.24 -10.46
CA GLY A 52 16.66 27.14 -9.48
C GLY A 52 15.82 28.25 -10.10
N GLU A 53 14.74 28.63 -9.43
CA GLU A 53 13.94 29.82 -9.75
C GLU A 53 13.63 30.64 -8.49
N LEU A 54 13.73 31.96 -8.57
CA LEU A 54 13.53 32.88 -7.43
C LEU A 54 12.08 33.31 -7.22
N THR A 55 11.20 33.09 -8.21
CA THR A 55 9.82 33.59 -8.19
C THR A 55 8.85 32.51 -8.64
N ALA A 56 7.60 32.58 -8.15
CA ALA A 56 6.53 31.67 -8.56
C ALA A 56 6.27 31.75 -10.07
N ALA A 57 6.24 32.96 -10.63
CA ALA A 57 6.04 33.17 -12.07
C ALA A 57 7.11 32.47 -12.91
N ALA A 58 8.39 32.60 -12.53
CA ALA A 58 9.49 31.95 -13.27
C ALA A 58 9.44 30.42 -13.14
N ALA A 59 9.09 29.89 -11.97
CA ALA A 59 8.90 28.47 -11.75
C ALA A 59 7.75 27.90 -12.60
N ILE A 60 6.60 28.59 -12.65
CA ILE A 60 5.44 28.20 -13.45
C ILE A 60 5.80 28.21 -14.95
N ASP A 61 6.50 29.25 -15.42
CA ASP A 61 6.98 29.31 -16.80
C ASP A 61 7.98 28.19 -17.13
N CYS A 62 8.87 27.84 -16.20
CA CYS A 62 9.79 26.71 -16.35
C CYS A 62 9.03 25.38 -16.50
N LEU A 63 8.03 25.13 -15.65
CA LEU A 63 7.19 23.92 -15.72
C LEU A 63 6.38 23.86 -17.01
N ARG A 64 5.82 24.99 -17.45
CA ARG A 64 5.08 25.09 -18.71
C ARG A 64 5.99 24.80 -19.92
N GLN A 65 7.18 25.40 -19.97
CA GLN A 65 8.15 25.12 -21.03
C GLN A 65 8.59 23.65 -21.03
N ALA A 66 8.85 23.07 -19.85
CA ALA A 66 9.17 21.65 -19.74
C ALA A 66 8.04 20.77 -20.29
N HIS A 67 6.77 21.14 -20.04
CA HIS A 67 5.60 20.42 -20.58
C HIS A 67 5.51 20.57 -22.11
N GLU A 68 5.62 21.80 -22.64
CA GLU A 68 5.60 22.09 -24.09
C GLU A 68 6.69 21.35 -24.86
N TRP A 69 7.83 21.11 -24.21
CA TRP A 69 8.97 20.40 -24.76
C TRP A 69 9.01 18.91 -24.46
N GLU A 70 7.99 18.36 -23.80
CA GLU A 70 7.95 16.96 -23.37
C GLU A 70 9.20 16.55 -22.54
N GLN A 71 9.78 17.52 -21.82
CA GLN A 71 10.89 17.29 -20.90
C GLN A 71 10.35 16.64 -19.62
N ARG A 72 10.97 15.55 -19.21
CA ARG A 72 10.65 14.86 -17.95
C ARG A 72 11.00 15.75 -16.75
N VAL A 73 10.08 15.87 -15.79
CA VAL A 73 10.32 16.53 -14.50
C VAL A 73 10.26 15.48 -13.40
N ALA A 74 11.36 15.34 -12.65
CA ALA A 74 11.51 14.33 -11.61
C ALA A 74 11.04 14.85 -10.26
N VAL A 75 11.56 16.00 -9.83
CA VAL A 75 11.26 16.59 -8.51
C VAL A 75 11.06 18.09 -8.62
N VAL A 76 10.07 18.61 -7.91
CA VAL A 76 9.79 20.04 -7.72
C VAL A 76 9.82 20.34 -6.21
N LEU A 77 10.79 21.15 -5.80
CA LEU A 77 10.99 21.57 -4.42
C LEU A 77 10.61 23.05 -4.29
N VAL A 78 9.67 23.38 -3.42
CA VAL A 78 9.17 24.76 -3.26
C VAL A 78 9.30 25.22 -1.82
N ASP A 79 9.91 26.38 -1.60
CA ASP A 79 10.09 26.97 -0.27
C ASP A 79 8.76 27.28 0.45
N HIS A 80 8.71 26.90 1.74
CA HIS A 80 7.65 27.29 2.66
C HIS A 80 7.63 28.80 2.96
N GLY A 81 8.63 29.57 2.53
CA GLY A 81 8.62 31.03 2.62
C GLY A 81 7.66 31.73 1.66
N PHE A 82 7.27 31.12 0.53
CA PHE A 82 6.31 31.70 -0.43
C PHE A 82 4.92 31.84 0.19
N ASP A 83 4.07 32.73 -0.33
CA ASP A 83 2.69 32.79 0.17
C ASP A 83 1.87 31.53 -0.24
N ASP A 84 0.75 31.30 0.44
CA ASP A 84 -0.08 30.10 0.21
C ASP A 84 -0.60 30.01 -1.24
N GLN A 85 -0.91 31.16 -1.86
CA GLN A 85 -1.46 31.22 -3.20
C GLN A 85 -0.38 30.93 -4.24
N GLU A 86 0.79 31.57 -4.12
CA GLU A 86 1.96 31.33 -4.98
C GLU A 86 2.37 29.85 -4.96
N ARG A 87 2.44 29.25 -3.76
CA ARG A 87 2.75 27.81 -3.65
C ARG A 87 1.71 26.94 -4.33
N ALA A 88 0.43 27.23 -4.11
CA ALA A 88 -0.65 26.47 -4.72
C ALA A 88 -0.61 26.55 -6.25
N GLU A 89 -0.29 27.72 -6.82
CA GLU A 89 -0.16 27.92 -8.27
C GLU A 89 1.02 27.13 -8.85
N ILE A 90 2.20 27.13 -8.20
CA ILE A 90 3.35 26.31 -8.62
C ILE A 90 3.01 24.83 -8.59
N PHE A 91 2.43 24.33 -7.49
CA PHE A 91 2.08 22.92 -7.38
C PHE A 91 0.96 22.51 -8.33
N ALA A 92 0.00 23.40 -8.61
CA ALA A 92 -1.03 23.18 -9.62
C ALA A 92 -0.41 23.06 -11.03
N ALA A 93 0.51 23.96 -11.40
CA ALA A 93 1.22 23.87 -12.68
C ALA A 93 2.03 22.57 -12.80
N SER A 94 2.71 22.16 -11.72
CA SER A 94 3.43 20.87 -11.68
C SER A 94 2.47 19.69 -11.82
N ARG A 95 1.34 19.66 -11.11
CA ARG A 95 0.36 18.55 -11.21
C ARG A 95 -0.22 18.42 -12.60
N THR A 96 -0.64 19.52 -13.21
CA THR A 96 -1.29 19.53 -14.52
C THR A 96 -0.31 19.18 -15.63
N GLY A 97 0.89 19.75 -15.61
CA GLY A 97 1.88 19.53 -16.67
C GLY A 97 2.72 18.27 -16.50
N HIS A 98 2.94 17.84 -15.24
CA HIS A 98 3.90 16.80 -14.85
C HIS A 98 3.34 15.95 -13.69
N PRO A 99 2.25 15.19 -13.91
CA PRO A 99 1.53 14.47 -12.85
C PRO A 99 2.44 13.51 -12.06
N ASP A 100 3.39 12.88 -12.74
CA ASP A 100 4.35 11.93 -12.16
C ASP A 100 5.45 12.58 -11.32
N ALA A 101 5.70 13.89 -11.50
CA ALA A 101 6.73 14.60 -10.75
C ALA A 101 6.46 14.49 -9.26
N ARG A 102 7.54 14.30 -8.50
CA ARG A 102 7.46 14.37 -7.04
C ARG A 102 7.55 15.81 -6.58
N ARG A 103 6.73 16.15 -5.60
CA ARG A 103 6.58 17.52 -5.11
C ARG A 103 6.90 17.56 -3.63
N ALA A 104 7.71 18.52 -3.21
CA ALA A 104 8.04 18.70 -1.81
C ALA A 104 8.05 20.14 -1.37
N LEU A 105 7.66 20.36 -0.11
CA LEU A 105 7.81 21.64 0.57
C LEU A 105 9.21 21.72 1.20
N LEU A 106 10.00 22.73 0.85
CA LEU A 106 11.27 23.01 1.48
C LEU A 106 11.07 23.77 2.78
N ILE A 107 11.61 23.24 3.88
CA ILE A 107 11.52 23.85 5.20
C ILE A 107 12.91 24.02 5.82
N GLU A 108 13.06 25.00 6.70
CA GLU A 108 14.31 25.23 7.40
C GLU A 108 14.50 24.26 8.57
N TRP A 109 15.77 24.07 8.97
CA TRP A 109 16.08 23.36 10.20
C TRP A 109 15.47 24.10 11.40
N GLY A 110 14.76 23.37 12.27
CA GLY A 110 14.06 23.95 13.42
C GLY A 110 12.58 24.28 13.17
N ALA A 111 12.09 24.21 11.92
CA ALA A 111 10.70 24.45 11.59
C ALA A 111 9.70 23.48 12.27
N TRP A 112 10.17 22.33 12.78
CA TRP A 112 9.35 21.41 13.58
C TRP A 112 8.81 21.99 14.89
N ALA A 113 9.42 23.05 15.41
CA ALA A 113 8.90 23.76 16.58
C ALA A 113 7.67 24.61 16.25
N ASP A 114 7.41 24.87 14.96
CA ASP A 114 6.30 25.68 14.48
C ASP A 114 5.10 24.81 14.08
N ARG A 115 4.00 24.96 14.81
CA ARG A 115 2.73 24.28 14.50
C ARG A 115 2.13 24.72 13.17
N THR A 116 2.40 25.95 12.73
CA THR A 116 1.88 26.46 11.46
C THR A 116 2.54 25.75 10.28
N THR A 117 3.86 25.52 10.32
CA THR A 117 4.56 24.71 9.33
C THR A 117 4.05 23.27 9.29
N ALA A 118 3.85 22.64 10.46
CA ALA A 118 3.28 21.29 10.52
C ALA A 118 1.86 21.23 9.92
N SER A 119 1.02 22.24 10.18
CA SER A 119 -0.31 22.33 9.59
C SER A 119 -0.26 22.54 8.08
N ALA A 120 0.64 23.38 7.58
CA ALA A 120 0.81 23.63 6.15
C ALA A 120 1.23 22.35 5.41
N ILE A 121 2.17 21.59 5.97
CA ILE A 121 2.60 20.29 5.43
C ILE A 121 1.42 19.32 5.37
N LEU A 122 0.65 19.17 6.46
CA LEU A 122 -0.49 18.27 6.51
C LEU A 122 -1.57 18.65 5.48
N THR A 123 -1.92 19.93 5.38
CA THR A 123 -2.89 20.42 4.40
C THR A 123 -2.42 20.14 2.98
N ALA A 124 -1.19 20.52 2.63
CA ALA A 124 -0.62 20.33 1.30
C ALA A 124 -0.53 18.83 0.92
N MET A 125 -0.12 17.97 1.85
CA MET A 125 -0.08 16.51 1.61
C MET A 125 -1.47 15.92 1.37
N SER A 126 -2.50 16.49 2.01
CA SER A 126 -3.84 15.94 1.98
C SER A 126 -4.59 16.26 0.71
N VAL A 127 -4.33 17.43 0.12
CA VAL A 127 -4.87 17.80 -1.20
C VAL A 127 -4.02 17.28 -2.35
N GLY A 128 -2.89 16.62 -2.06
CA GLY A 128 -1.96 16.06 -3.05
C GLY A 128 -1.01 17.08 -3.67
N ASP A 129 -0.85 18.26 -3.05
CA ASP A 129 0.08 19.30 -3.50
C ASP A 129 1.52 18.83 -3.38
N ILE A 130 1.85 18.17 -2.27
CA ILE A 130 3.18 17.62 -1.99
C ILE A 130 3.09 16.15 -1.62
N ASN A 131 4.14 15.37 -1.91
CA ASN A 131 4.27 14.03 -1.35
C ASN A 131 4.83 14.10 0.08
N TYR A 132 5.78 14.99 0.35
CA TYR A 132 6.34 15.24 1.70
C TYR A 132 7.13 16.57 1.78
N TYR A 133 7.77 16.87 2.91
CA TYR A 133 8.72 18.00 3.02
C TYR A 133 10.18 17.58 2.82
N VAL A 134 11.05 18.54 2.55
CA VAL A 134 12.52 18.39 2.51
C VAL A 134 13.13 19.47 3.39
N LEU A 135 14.11 19.12 4.22
CA LEU A 135 14.87 20.13 4.95
C LEU A 135 15.88 20.78 4.01
N LYS A 136 15.95 22.11 3.99
CA LYS A 136 16.98 22.83 3.23
C LYS A 136 18.38 22.43 3.72
N PRO A 137 19.39 22.31 2.84
CA PRO A 137 20.74 21.96 3.25
C PRO A 137 21.34 23.03 4.16
N TRP A 138 21.91 22.62 5.29
CA TRP A 138 22.55 23.52 6.26
C TRP A 138 24.06 23.28 6.37
N THR A 139 24.57 22.22 5.73
CA THR A 139 26.00 21.94 5.59
C THR A 139 26.38 21.71 4.13
N THR A 140 27.69 21.76 3.86
CA THR A 140 28.23 21.25 2.59
C THR A 140 28.29 19.73 2.64
N ARG A 141 27.83 19.04 1.59
CA ARG A 141 27.64 17.58 1.56
C ARG A 141 26.58 17.13 2.55
N ASP A 142 25.41 17.76 2.46
CA ASP A 142 24.31 17.48 3.37
C ASP A 142 23.65 16.14 3.01
N GLU A 143 24.15 15.05 3.59
CA GLU A 143 23.66 13.70 3.29
C GLU A 143 22.20 13.49 3.68
N LEU A 144 21.66 14.27 4.63
CA LEU A 144 20.23 14.18 4.94
C LEU A 144 19.40 14.78 3.81
N PHE A 145 19.80 15.95 3.31
CA PHE A 145 19.18 16.56 2.13
C PHE A 145 19.26 15.62 0.92
N HIS A 146 20.46 15.10 0.61
CA HIS A 146 20.67 14.18 -0.51
C HIS A 146 19.82 12.91 -0.39
N ARG A 147 19.84 12.25 0.77
CA ARG A 147 19.03 11.04 1.01
C ARG A 147 17.55 11.33 0.80
N THR A 148 17.05 12.44 1.33
CA THR A 148 15.63 12.78 1.25
C THR A 148 15.21 13.01 -0.21
N VAL A 149 16.04 13.71 -1.00
CA VAL A 149 15.80 13.91 -2.43
C VAL A 149 15.95 12.62 -3.23
N ALA A 150 16.93 11.77 -2.92
CA ALA A 150 17.11 10.46 -3.54
C ALA A 150 15.89 9.55 -3.35
N GLU A 151 15.25 9.60 -2.18
CA GLU A 151 13.99 8.89 -1.94
C GLU A 151 12.86 9.38 -2.88
N PHE A 152 12.75 10.69 -3.13
CA PHE A 152 11.80 11.22 -4.14
C PHE A 152 12.15 10.78 -5.56
N ILE A 153 13.44 10.81 -5.94
CA ILE A 153 13.90 10.36 -7.26
C ILE A 153 13.59 8.87 -7.44
N GLN A 154 13.84 8.04 -6.43
CA GLN A 154 13.52 6.62 -6.45
C GLN A 154 12.01 6.38 -6.60
N GLU A 155 11.18 7.18 -5.93
CA GLU A 155 9.73 7.09 -6.11
C GLU A 155 9.28 7.54 -7.50
N TRP A 156 9.93 8.53 -8.09
CA TRP A 156 9.64 9.03 -9.44
C TRP A 156 10.04 8.00 -10.51
N SER A 157 11.22 7.40 -10.40
CA SER A 157 11.76 6.46 -11.40
C SER A 157 10.93 5.17 -11.55
N ARG A 158 10.07 4.85 -10.58
CA ARG A 158 9.10 3.73 -10.68
C ARG A 158 8.00 3.97 -11.70
N TYR A 159 7.66 5.22 -11.98
CA TYR A 159 6.61 5.61 -12.93
C TYR A 159 7.18 5.90 -14.32
N GLU A 160 8.50 5.95 -14.43
CA GLU A 160 9.18 6.16 -15.70
C GLU A 160 8.97 4.96 -16.63
N VAL A 161 8.40 5.19 -17.80
CA VAL A 161 8.24 4.15 -18.82
C VAL A 161 9.59 3.93 -19.50
N ALA A 162 10.48 3.20 -18.84
CA ALA A 162 11.73 2.72 -19.43
C ALA A 162 11.46 1.50 -20.34
N ASN A 163 12.27 1.35 -21.37
CA ASN A 163 12.15 0.25 -22.35
C ASN A 163 12.47 -1.12 -21.72
N LEU A 164 13.35 -1.17 -20.72
CA LEU A 164 13.72 -2.38 -19.98
C LEU A 164 13.31 -2.22 -18.50
N ARG A 165 12.52 -3.17 -18.02
CA ARG A 165 12.16 -3.36 -16.61
C ARG A 165 12.58 -4.76 -16.20
N GLU A 166 12.66 -5.01 -14.91
CA GLU A 166 13.14 -6.27 -14.37
C GLU A 166 12.29 -7.47 -14.81
N VAL A 167 10.99 -7.24 -15.06
CA VAL A 167 10.07 -8.17 -15.74
C VAL A 167 9.33 -7.44 -16.87
N VAL A 168 9.20 -8.09 -18.03
CA VAL A 168 8.41 -7.63 -19.17
C VAL A 168 7.30 -8.65 -19.43
N VAL A 169 6.05 -8.18 -19.50
CA VAL A 169 4.87 -8.99 -19.80
C VAL A 169 4.33 -8.53 -21.15
N ILE A 170 4.29 -9.43 -22.13
CA ILE A 170 3.72 -9.17 -23.45
C ILE A 170 2.42 -9.96 -23.58
N ALA A 171 1.30 -9.28 -23.79
CA ALA A 171 -0.01 -9.90 -23.95
C ALA A 171 -0.96 -8.94 -24.68
N ALA A 172 -2.06 -9.46 -25.23
CA ALA A 172 -3.15 -8.62 -25.73
C ALA A 172 -3.71 -7.71 -24.61
N GLU A 173 -4.17 -6.50 -24.94
CA GLU A 173 -4.69 -5.52 -23.96
C GLU A 173 -5.83 -6.10 -23.09
N ASN A 174 -6.70 -6.90 -23.73
CA ASN A 174 -7.84 -7.57 -23.12
C ASN A 174 -7.52 -8.97 -22.56
N SER A 175 -6.25 -9.40 -22.55
CA SER A 175 -5.86 -10.70 -22.00
C SER A 175 -6.12 -10.75 -20.49
N VAL A 176 -7.09 -11.57 -20.06
CA VAL A 176 -7.40 -11.79 -18.63
C VAL A 176 -6.14 -12.23 -17.89
N ARG A 177 -5.41 -13.20 -18.44
CA ARG A 177 -4.17 -13.71 -17.84
C ARG A 177 -3.07 -12.65 -17.77
N GLY A 178 -2.93 -11.83 -18.81
CA GLY A 178 -1.99 -10.71 -18.80
C GLY A 178 -2.30 -9.71 -17.68
N GLN A 179 -3.58 -9.43 -17.43
CA GLN A 179 -4.03 -8.55 -16.34
C GLN A 179 -3.79 -9.17 -14.95
N GLU A 180 -4.02 -10.48 -14.80
CA GLU A 180 -3.73 -11.22 -13.57
C GLU A 180 -2.24 -11.15 -13.21
N ILE A 181 -1.36 -11.42 -14.18
CA ILE A 181 0.10 -11.37 -13.99
C ILE A 181 0.55 -9.95 -13.65
N ARG A 182 0.02 -8.94 -14.35
CA ARG A 182 0.29 -7.53 -14.02
C ARG A 182 -0.08 -7.20 -12.58
N SER A 183 -1.24 -7.70 -12.14
CA SER A 183 -1.71 -7.52 -10.76
C SER A 183 -0.84 -8.26 -9.75
N LEU A 184 -0.41 -9.50 -10.06
CA LEU A 184 0.51 -10.29 -9.23
C LEU A 184 1.84 -9.57 -9.01
N LEU A 185 2.48 -9.09 -10.08
CA LEU A 185 3.77 -8.40 -10.02
C LEU A 185 3.65 -7.09 -9.23
N ALA A 186 2.58 -6.32 -9.47
CA ALA A 186 2.31 -5.07 -8.74
C ALA A 186 2.11 -5.30 -7.24
N ARG A 187 1.32 -6.31 -6.84
CA ARG A 187 1.08 -6.64 -5.42
C ARG A 187 2.36 -7.06 -4.69
N ASN A 188 3.25 -7.76 -5.37
CA ASN A 188 4.54 -8.18 -4.81
C ASN A 188 5.65 -7.12 -4.96
N GLY A 189 5.32 -5.92 -5.46
CA GLY A 189 6.28 -4.83 -5.63
C GLY A 189 7.39 -5.14 -6.64
N ILE A 190 7.19 -6.10 -7.55
CA ILE A 190 8.14 -6.47 -8.59
C ILE A 190 7.98 -5.44 -9.73
N PRO A 191 9.00 -4.61 -10.00
CA PRO A 191 8.89 -3.61 -11.06
C PRO A 191 8.79 -4.33 -12.41
N SER A 192 7.77 -3.97 -13.17
CA SER A 192 7.43 -4.67 -14.40
C SER A 192 6.92 -3.72 -15.49
N ALA A 193 7.08 -4.13 -16.73
CA ALA A 193 6.57 -3.46 -17.91
C ALA A 193 5.52 -4.34 -18.59
N PHE A 194 4.29 -3.85 -18.71
CA PHE A 194 3.30 -4.46 -19.59
C PHE A 194 3.43 -3.88 -20.99
N ARG A 195 3.40 -4.74 -22.01
CA ARG A 195 3.49 -4.40 -23.42
C ARG A 195 2.35 -5.08 -24.15
N GLU A 196 1.59 -4.29 -24.90
CA GLU A 196 0.51 -4.82 -25.72
C GLU A 196 1.09 -5.59 -26.91
N SER A 197 0.58 -6.80 -27.15
CA SER A 197 0.84 -7.57 -28.38
C SER A 197 0.62 -6.69 -29.63
N GLY A 198 1.54 -6.76 -30.59
CA GLY A 198 1.55 -5.96 -31.81
C GLY A 198 2.05 -4.52 -31.65
N SER A 199 2.27 -4.02 -30.43
CA SER A 199 2.81 -2.67 -30.21
C SER A 199 4.30 -2.59 -30.59
N ALA A 200 4.77 -1.39 -30.99
CA ALA A 200 6.18 -1.19 -31.34
C ALA A 200 7.14 -1.59 -30.19
N LEU A 201 6.77 -1.28 -28.95
CA LEU A 201 7.57 -1.65 -27.78
C LEU A 201 7.56 -3.17 -27.48
N ALA A 202 6.48 -3.87 -27.83
CA ALA A 202 6.46 -5.33 -27.77
C ALA A 202 7.37 -5.92 -28.85
N ASN A 203 7.26 -5.44 -30.09
CA ASN A 203 8.08 -5.89 -31.22
C ASN A 203 9.57 -5.68 -30.96
N ASP A 204 9.97 -4.51 -30.44
CA ASP A 204 11.38 -4.25 -30.07
C ASP A 204 11.90 -5.26 -29.03
N ALA A 205 11.08 -5.60 -28.03
CA ALA A 205 11.44 -6.56 -26.99
C ALA A 205 11.51 -8.00 -27.55
N LEU A 206 10.55 -8.37 -28.40
CA LEU A 206 10.46 -9.67 -29.08
C LEU A 206 11.64 -9.89 -30.04
N ASP A 207 12.00 -8.88 -30.83
CA ASP A 207 13.16 -8.90 -31.72
C ASP A 207 14.47 -9.05 -30.94
N PHE A 208 14.57 -8.39 -29.77
CA PHE A 208 15.74 -8.50 -28.90
C PHE A 208 15.93 -9.92 -28.33
N ILE A 209 14.84 -10.59 -27.94
CA ILE A 209 14.89 -11.95 -27.37
C ILE A 209 14.79 -13.06 -28.44
N GLY A 210 14.43 -12.72 -29.68
CA GLY A 210 14.28 -13.68 -30.78
C GLY A 210 12.99 -14.49 -30.74
N GLU A 211 11.91 -13.93 -30.19
CA GLU A 211 10.61 -14.61 -30.04
C GLU A 211 9.53 -14.02 -30.95
N PRO A 212 8.55 -14.83 -31.42
CA PRO A 212 7.38 -14.31 -32.10
C PRO A 212 6.40 -13.68 -31.12
N ASP A 213 5.50 -12.84 -31.65
CA ASP A 213 4.41 -12.27 -30.86
C ASP A 213 3.47 -13.37 -30.31
N PRO A 214 3.13 -13.35 -29.01
CA PRO A 214 2.26 -14.37 -28.40
C PRO A 214 0.79 -14.32 -28.87
N GLY A 215 0.34 -13.24 -29.53
CA GLY A 215 -1.04 -13.08 -29.97
C GLY A 215 -2.03 -13.10 -28.80
N GLU A 216 -2.87 -14.13 -28.73
CA GLU A 216 -3.84 -14.32 -27.63
C GLU A 216 -3.20 -14.83 -26.32
N GLY A 217 -1.99 -15.38 -26.39
CA GLY A 217 -1.24 -15.87 -25.23
C GLY A 217 -0.54 -14.75 -24.44
N VAL A 218 0.23 -15.16 -23.44
CA VAL A 218 1.06 -14.28 -22.60
C VAL A 218 2.51 -14.75 -22.62
N LEU A 219 3.41 -13.81 -22.87
CA LEU A 219 4.85 -14.00 -22.73
C LEU A 219 5.35 -13.23 -21.52
N VAL A 220 6.13 -13.86 -20.65
CA VAL A 220 6.83 -13.20 -19.55
C VAL A 220 8.33 -13.36 -19.73
N TRP A 221 9.03 -12.24 -19.81
CA TRP A 221 10.48 -12.18 -19.95
C TRP A 221 11.10 -11.48 -18.74
N MET A 222 12.14 -12.07 -18.16
CA MET A 222 12.82 -11.58 -16.95
C MET A 222 14.28 -11.22 -17.25
N PRO A 223 14.57 -10.05 -17.86
CA PRO A 223 15.94 -9.66 -18.21
C PRO A 223 16.87 -9.54 -17.00
N ALA A 224 16.33 -9.15 -15.82
CA ALA A 224 17.12 -9.01 -14.60
C ALA A 224 17.47 -10.35 -13.93
N VAL A 225 16.81 -11.44 -14.32
CA VAL A 225 16.96 -12.77 -13.69
C VAL A 225 17.32 -13.80 -14.76
N GLY A 226 18.56 -13.70 -15.26
CA GLY A 226 19.13 -14.66 -16.22
C GLY A 226 18.48 -14.66 -17.60
N GLY A 227 17.59 -13.70 -17.90
CA GLY A 227 16.88 -13.64 -19.18
C GLY A 227 15.78 -14.70 -19.33
N THR A 228 15.27 -15.23 -18.22
CA THR A 228 14.26 -16.30 -18.23
C THR A 228 13.04 -15.90 -19.06
N LEU A 229 12.57 -16.81 -19.90
CA LEU A 229 11.44 -16.63 -20.79
C LEU A 229 10.38 -17.69 -20.47
N LEU A 230 9.14 -17.26 -20.31
CA LEU A 230 8.01 -18.13 -19.99
C LEU A 230 6.83 -17.84 -20.93
N HIS A 231 6.24 -18.91 -21.47
CA HIS A 231 5.02 -18.86 -22.29
C HIS A 231 3.84 -19.35 -21.45
N ASP A 232 2.79 -18.53 -21.38
CA ASP A 232 1.58 -18.75 -20.59
C ASP A 232 1.84 -19.29 -19.16
N PRO A 233 2.75 -18.68 -18.37
CA PRO A 233 3.12 -19.25 -17.09
C PRO A 233 2.00 -19.13 -16.05
N THR A 234 1.97 -20.09 -15.12
CA THR A 234 1.22 -19.98 -13.87
C THR A 234 1.91 -19.00 -12.91
N ASP A 235 1.18 -18.49 -11.91
CA ASP A 235 1.75 -17.58 -10.91
C ASP A 235 2.95 -18.22 -10.17
N VAL A 236 2.88 -19.54 -9.95
CA VAL A 236 3.95 -20.34 -9.32
C VAL A 236 5.19 -20.40 -10.19
N GLN A 237 5.04 -20.61 -11.51
CA GLN A 237 6.17 -20.63 -12.44
C GLN A 237 6.85 -19.26 -12.53
N ILE A 238 6.09 -18.17 -12.48
CA ILE A 238 6.63 -16.80 -12.41
C ILE A 238 7.42 -16.62 -11.11
N ALA A 239 6.85 -17.04 -9.98
CA ALA A 239 7.47 -16.92 -8.67
C ALA A 239 8.79 -17.73 -8.61
N GLU A 240 8.79 -18.98 -9.09
CA GLU A 240 9.97 -19.86 -9.14
C GLU A 240 11.06 -19.30 -10.06
N ALA A 241 10.70 -18.81 -11.24
CA ALA A 241 11.64 -18.16 -12.15
C ALA A 241 12.27 -16.90 -11.54
N TRP A 242 11.54 -16.19 -10.68
CA TRP A 242 12.04 -15.03 -9.94
C TRP A 242 12.87 -15.41 -8.70
N GLY A 243 12.89 -16.69 -8.31
CA GLY A 243 13.60 -17.17 -7.12
C GLY A 243 12.81 -17.07 -5.81
N VAL A 244 11.48 -16.99 -5.88
CA VAL A 244 10.59 -17.03 -4.72
C VAL A 244 10.52 -18.47 -4.17
N PRO A 245 10.68 -18.70 -2.85
CA PRO A 245 10.61 -20.04 -2.27
C PRO A 245 9.17 -20.56 -2.23
N THR A 246 8.78 -21.38 -3.20
CA THR A 246 7.45 -22.02 -3.31
C THR A 246 7.40 -23.43 -2.70
N THR A 247 8.55 -23.97 -2.30
CA THR A 247 8.73 -25.30 -1.72
C THR A 247 9.66 -25.23 -0.51
N LEU A 248 9.74 -26.32 0.26
CA LEU A 248 10.73 -26.46 1.31
C LEU A 248 12.04 -27.00 0.73
N ALA A 249 13.15 -26.32 1.02
CA ALA A 249 14.48 -26.73 0.57
C ALA A 249 15.07 -27.93 1.34
N SER A 250 14.39 -28.41 2.38
CA SER A 250 14.89 -29.38 3.36
C SER A 250 13.88 -30.51 3.55
N ASP A 251 14.37 -31.75 3.65
CA ASP A 251 13.56 -32.92 3.98
C ASP A 251 13.06 -32.90 5.44
N ASP A 252 13.68 -32.09 6.31
CA ASP A 252 13.17 -31.85 7.67
C ASP A 252 11.98 -30.89 7.66
N THR A 253 10.79 -31.47 7.82
CA THR A 253 9.49 -30.80 7.86
C THR A 253 8.99 -30.48 9.27
N SER A 254 9.87 -30.54 10.28
CA SER A 254 9.56 -30.21 11.67
C SER A 254 9.96 -28.78 12.04
N PHE A 255 9.07 -28.09 12.77
CA PHE A 255 9.23 -26.69 13.18
C PHE A 255 8.83 -26.49 14.65
N ASP A 256 9.42 -25.50 15.31
CA ASP A 256 8.92 -25.06 16.61
C ASP A 256 7.63 -24.25 16.43
N VAL A 257 7.61 -23.39 15.42
CA VAL A 257 6.49 -22.46 15.14
C VAL A 257 6.13 -22.48 13.66
N LEU A 258 4.85 -22.71 13.37
CA LEU A 258 4.25 -22.47 12.05
C LEU A 258 3.43 -21.18 12.10
N VAL A 259 3.80 -20.20 11.30
CA VAL A 259 3.06 -18.95 11.09
C VAL A 259 2.27 -19.06 9.78
N ILE A 260 0.95 -18.92 9.84
CA ILE A 260 0.07 -19.01 8.68
C ILE A 260 -0.39 -17.58 8.32
N GLY A 261 0.17 -17.04 7.24
CA GLY A 261 -0.01 -15.68 6.76
C GLY A 261 1.22 -14.80 6.99
N ALA A 262 1.64 -14.06 5.95
CA ALA A 262 2.77 -13.12 5.96
C ALA A 262 2.31 -11.66 5.91
N GLY A 263 1.16 -11.33 6.52
CA GLY A 263 0.81 -9.96 6.84
C GLY A 263 1.71 -9.36 7.94
N PRO A 264 1.51 -8.08 8.33
CA PRO A 264 2.37 -7.43 9.33
C PRO A 264 2.50 -8.19 10.66
N GLY A 265 1.42 -8.80 11.14
CA GLY A 265 1.46 -9.61 12.37
C GLY A 265 2.21 -10.93 12.20
N GLY A 266 2.05 -11.61 11.06
CA GLY A 266 2.77 -12.85 10.78
C GLY A 266 4.27 -12.63 10.57
N LEU A 267 4.64 -11.57 9.83
CA LEU A 267 6.03 -11.16 9.66
C LEU A 267 6.67 -10.77 11.00
N ALA A 268 5.95 -10.05 11.86
CA ALA A 268 6.44 -9.75 13.21
C ALA A 268 6.65 -11.02 14.03
N ALA A 269 5.70 -11.96 14.02
CA ALA A 269 5.87 -13.25 14.69
C ALA A 269 7.09 -14.01 14.16
N ALA A 270 7.31 -14.00 12.84
CA ALA A 270 8.46 -14.66 12.21
C ALA A 270 9.80 -14.02 12.63
N VAL A 271 9.89 -12.68 12.64
CA VAL A 271 11.08 -11.94 13.09
C VAL A 271 11.39 -12.30 14.54
N TYR A 272 10.42 -12.18 15.44
CA TYR A 272 10.66 -12.38 16.87
C TYR A 272 10.94 -13.85 17.19
N ALA A 273 10.16 -14.80 16.65
CA ALA A 273 10.39 -16.23 16.88
C ALA A 273 11.77 -16.67 16.38
N SER A 274 12.16 -16.27 15.17
CA SER A 274 13.45 -16.68 14.59
C SER A 274 14.64 -16.00 15.29
N SER A 275 14.50 -14.72 15.68
CA SER A 275 15.56 -14.03 16.43
C SER A 275 15.78 -14.59 17.85
N GLU A 276 14.76 -15.24 18.42
CA GLU A 276 14.84 -15.98 19.69
C GLU A 276 15.26 -17.46 19.49
N GLY A 277 15.61 -17.85 18.27
CA GLY A 277 16.16 -19.17 17.95
C GLY A 277 15.15 -20.28 17.73
N LEU A 278 13.85 -19.95 17.60
CA LEU A 278 12.82 -20.93 17.24
C LEU A 278 12.89 -21.25 15.75
N ARG A 279 12.88 -22.54 15.40
CA ARG A 279 12.81 -22.96 14.00
C ARG A 279 11.41 -22.63 13.47
N THR A 280 11.33 -21.58 12.66
CA THR A 280 10.07 -20.95 12.26
C THR A 280 9.79 -21.16 10.77
N LEU A 281 8.60 -21.64 10.43
CA LEU A 281 8.07 -21.68 9.08
C LEU A 281 6.96 -20.65 8.92
N VAL A 282 7.01 -19.85 7.86
CA VAL A 282 5.93 -18.96 7.44
C VAL A 282 5.34 -19.48 6.14
N VAL A 283 4.03 -19.69 6.11
CA VAL A 283 3.29 -20.07 4.90
C VAL A 283 2.39 -18.92 4.47
N GLU A 284 2.53 -18.45 3.24
CA GLU A 284 1.74 -17.36 2.67
C GLU A 284 1.15 -17.78 1.32
N ARG A 285 -0.16 -17.60 1.17
CA ARG A 285 -0.92 -18.07 0.00
C ARG A 285 -0.81 -17.17 -1.23
N GLU A 286 -0.61 -15.88 -1.03
CA GLU A 286 -0.69 -14.89 -2.11
C GLU A 286 0.54 -13.99 -2.16
N SER A 287 0.77 -13.17 -1.13
CA SER A 287 1.85 -12.19 -1.20
C SER A 287 2.27 -11.71 0.18
N ILE A 288 3.57 -11.42 0.29
CA ILE A 288 4.14 -10.82 1.49
C ILE A 288 3.45 -9.46 1.75
N GLY A 289 3.04 -9.25 3.00
CA GLY A 289 2.36 -8.04 3.46
C GLY A 289 0.86 -8.15 3.56
N GLY A 290 0.24 -9.18 2.98
CA GLY A 290 -1.22 -9.37 2.99
C GLY A 290 -1.97 -8.09 2.58
N GLN A 291 -3.10 -7.80 3.24
CA GLN A 291 -3.87 -6.57 2.95
C GLN A 291 -3.06 -5.29 3.11
N ALA A 292 -2.21 -5.21 4.15
CA ALA A 292 -1.40 -4.03 4.38
C ALA A 292 -0.47 -3.74 3.20
N GLY A 293 0.03 -4.79 2.52
CA GLY A 293 0.85 -4.69 1.31
C GLY A 293 0.24 -3.85 0.20
N THR A 294 -1.10 -3.82 0.10
CA THR A 294 -1.83 -3.05 -0.92
C THR A 294 -1.96 -1.56 -0.60
N SER A 295 -1.58 -1.15 0.62
CA SER A 295 -1.64 0.26 1.02
C SER A 295 -0.61 1.08 0.24
N SER A 296 -1.09 2.11 -0.47
CA SER A 296 -0.24 3.03 -1.21
C SER A 296 0.68 3.86 -0.30
N LEU A 297 0.23 4.19 0.91
CA LEU A 297 1.03 4.90 1.92
C LEU A 297 0.44 4.73 3.33
N ILE A 298 1.26 4.27 4.27
CA ILE A 298 0.93 4.20 5.70
C ILE A 298 1.63 5.36 6.42
N ARG A 299 0.86 6.37 6.85
CA ARG A 299 1.41 7.58 7.50
C ARG A 299 1.48 7.50 9.02
N ASN A 300 0.77 6.56 9.62
CA ASN A 300 0.61 6.44 11.08
C ASN A 300 1.38 5.26 11.69
N TYR A 301 2.40 4.75 10.98
CA TYR A 301 3.31 3.74 11.53
C TYR A 301 4.55 4.42 12.11
N LEU A 302 4.76 4.24 13.41
CA LEU A 302 5.85 4.87 14.15
C LEU A 302 7.21 4.53 13.53
N GLY A 303 8.08 5.54 13.41
CA GLY A 303 9.44 5.39 12.87
C GLY A 303 9.59 5.71 11.38
N PHE A 304 8.48 5.84 10.64
CA PHE A 304 8.49 6.28 9.23
C PHE A 304 7.87 7.67 9.11
N SER A 305 8.67 8.72 9.34
CA SER A 305 8.20 10.11 9.33
C SER A 305 7.52 10.52 8.02
N ARG A 306 8.01 10.00 6.88
CA ARG A 306 7.46 10.20 5.53
C ARG A 306 6.23 9.34 5.22
N GLY A 307 5.82 8.50 6.17
CA GLY A 307 5.06 7.30 5.88
C GLY A 307 5.90 6.25 5.15
N ILE A 308 5.32 5.07 4.97
CA ILE A 308 5.94 3.95 4.25
C ILE A 308 4.88 3.24 3.42
N ARG A 309 5.22 2.77 2.22
CA ARG A 309 4.31 1.93 1.44
C ARG A 309 4.07 0.62 2.16
N GLY A 310 2.86 0.09 2.07
CA GLY A 310 2.52 -1.17 2.70
C GLY A 310 3.41 -2.34 2.27
N SER A 311 3.63 -2.45 0.96
CA SER A 311 4.52 -3.46 0.37
C SER A 311 5.96 -3.31 0.82
N GLU A 312 6.44 -2.08 0.98
CA GLU A 312 7.81 -1.82 1.45
C GLU A 312 8.01 -2.18 2.93
N LEU A 313 7.02 -1.86 3.78
CA LEU A 313 7.04 -2.27 5.18
C LEU A 313 7.11 -3.81 5.30
N ALA A 314 6.29 -4.50 4.51
CA ALA A 314 6.25 -5.95 4.50
C ALA A 314 7.55 -6.56 3.97
N GLN A 315 8.11 -6.03 2.89
CA GLN A 315 9.36 -6.51 2.32
C GLN A 315 10.52 -6.37 3.31
N ARG A 316 10.59 -5.24 4.04
CA ARG A 316 11.58 -5.05 5.10
C ARG A 316 11.40 -6.06 6.23
N GLY A 317 10.15 -6.35 6.63
CA GLY A 317 9.85 -7.38 7.63
C GLY A 317 10.24 -8.79 7.18
N TYR A 318 9.95 -9.15 5.93
CA TYR A 318 10.38 -10.41 5.32
C TYR A 318 11.91 -10.54 5.32
N GLN A 319 12.63 -9.51 4.87
CA GLN A 319 14.09 -9.51 4.85
C GLN A 319 14.69 -9.69 6.26
N GLN A 320 14.10 -9.06 7.27
CA GLN A 320 14.54 -9.25 8.66
C GLN A 320 14.33 -10.69 9.14
N ALA A 321 13.14 -11.25 8.95
CA ALA A 321 12.83 -12.62 9.35
C ALA A 321 13.74 -13.63 8.62
N TRP A 322 13.96 -13.42 7.32
CA TRP A 322 14.86 -14.22 6.51
C TRP A 322 16.30 -14.17 7.02
N VAL A 323 16.83 -12.99 7.37
CA VAL A 323 18.18 -12.85 7.95
C VAL A 323 18.30 -13.58 9.29
N PHE A 324 17.23 -13.63 10.08
CA PHE A 324 17.18 -14.41 11.34
C PHE A 324 16.97 -15.92 11.13
N GLY A 325 16.82 -16.39 9.88
CA GLY A 325 16.70 -17.81 9.56
C GLY A 325 15.27 -18.34 9.49
N ALA A 326 14.26 -17.48 9.40
CA ALA A 326 12.89 -17.93 9.12
C ALA A 326 12.82 -18.65 7.77
N HIS A 327 12.12 -19.77 7.73
CA HIS A 327 11.78 -20.47 6.50
C HIS A 327 10.48 -19.88 5.93
N PHE A 328 10.42 -19.70 4.62
CA PHE A 328 9.23 -19.20 3.93
C PHE A 328 8.80 -20.19 2.85
N VAL A 329 7.50 -20.42 2.79
CA VAL A 329 6.82 -21.10 1.68
C VAL A 329 5.73 -20.15 1.21
N LEU A 330 5.96 -19.54 0.04
CA LEU A 330 5.12 -18.50 -0.53
C LEU A 330 4.30 -19.06 -1.70
N MET A 331 3.20 -18.41 -2.04
CA MET A 331 2.25 -18.85 -3.07
C MET A 331 1.67 -20.25 -2.77
N ARG A 332 1.45 -20.57 -1.49
CA ARG A 332 0.93 -21.87 -1.04
C ARG A 332 -0.03 -21.71 0.13
N THR A 333 -1.06 -22.56 0.14
CA THR A 333 -2.12 -22.52 1.14
C THR A 333 -1.98 -23.67 2.12
N VAL A 334 -2.19 -23.40 3.41
CA VAL A 334 -2.45 -24.46 4.40
C VAL A 334 -3.90 -24.89 4.22
N GLU A 335 -4.11 -26.12 3.77
CA GLU A 335 -5.44 -26.67 3.43
C GLU A 335 -6.08 -27.40 4.61
N HIS A 336 -5.24 -27.97 5.47
CA HIS A 336 -5.68 -28.71 6.64
C HIS A 336 -4.74 -28.45 7.82
N LEU A 337 -5.31 -28.37 9.01
CA LEU A 337 -4.58 -28.25 10.27
C LEU A 337 -5.25 -29.15 11.29
N GLU A 338 -4.49 -30.02 11.94
CA GLU A 338 -4.97 -30.82 13.07
C GLU A 338 -3.96 -30.82 14.21
N LYS A 339 -4.43 -31.00 15.44
CA LYS A 339 -3.56 -31.22 16.60
C LYS A 339 -3.56 -32.69 16.97
N ARG A 340 -2.40 -33.32 16.93
CA ARG A 340 -2.21 -34.75 17.18
C ARG A 340 -0.91 -35.01 17.93
N ASP A 341 -0.96 -35.86 18.96
CA ASP A 341 0.20 -36.26 19.77
C ASP A 341 1.01 -35.05 20.30
N GLY A 342 0.31 -34.00 20.72
CA GLY A 342 0.90 -32.78 21.27
C GLY A 342 1.59 -31.86 20.24
N HIS A 343 1.44 -32.13 18.94
CA HIS A 343 1.96 -31.32 17.85
C HIS A 343 0.85 -30.96 16.87
N PHE A 344 1.04 -29.91 16.11
CA PHE A 344 0.20 -29.55 14.97
C PHE A 344 0.75 -30.21 13.72
N ARG A 345 -0.15 -30.81 12.93
CA ARG A 345 0.14 -31.26 11.56
C ARG A 345 -0.61 -30.36 10.60
N ALA A 346 0.11 -29.79 9.65
CA ALA A 346 -0.46 -28.93 8.63
C ALA A 346 -0.16 -29.50 7.24
N VAL A 347 -1.18 -29.59 6.39
CA VAL A 347 -1.02 -29.95 4.99
C VAL A 347 -0.95 -28.68 4.17
N ILE A 348 0.20 -28.46 3.52
CA ILE A 348 0.43 -27.35 2.62
C ILE A 348 0.24 -27.86 1.18
N GLY A 349 -0.70 -27.26 0.44
CA GLY A 349 -0.99 -27.65 -0.94
C GLY A 349 0.27 -27.68 -1.80
N ASP A 350 0.42 -28.67 -2.67
CA ASP A 350 1.58 -28.88 -3.57
C ASP A 350 2.97 -28.94 -2.88
N VAL A 351 3.04 -28.98 -1.55
CA VAL A 351 4.29 -29.08 -0.77
C VAL A 351 4.29 -30.33 0.12
N GLY A 352 3.17 -30.62 0.79
CA GLY A 352 3.02 -31.79 1.65
C GLY A 352 2.80 -31.45 3.12
N GLU A 353 3.04 -32.42 3.99
CA GLU A 353 2.81 -32.32 5.43
C GLU A 353 4.01 -31.71 6.17
N VAL A 354 3.73 -30.77 7.07
CA VAL A 354 4.69 -30.24 8.05
C VAL A 354 4.17 -30.42 9.46
N THR A 355 5.08 -30.46 10.42
CA THR A 355 4.74 -30.52 11.85
C THR A 355 5.25 -29.31 12.60
N ALA A 356 4.47 -28.81 13.55
CA ALA A 356 4.83 -27.67 14.39
C ALA A 356 4.44 -27.88 15.85
N ARG A 357 5.22 -27.34 16.79
CA ARG A 357 4.87 -27.42 18.23
C ARG A 357 3.87 -26.34 18.64
N ALA A 358 3.91 -25.19 17.98
CA ALA A 358 2.93 -24.12 18.11
C ALA A 358 2.56 -23.54 16.74
N VAL A 359 1.39 -22.93 16.64
CA VAL A 359 0.90 -22.32 15.40
C VAL A 359 0.44 -20.90 15.68
N VAL A 360 0.75 -19.96 14.79
CA VAL A 360 0.26 -18.59 14.80
C VAL A 360 -0.59 -18.35 13.54
N LEU A 361 -1.89 -18.18 13.71
CA LEU A 361 -2.81 -17.73 12.67
C LEU A 361 -2.69 -16.21 12.51
N ALA A 362 -2.15 -15.79 11.37
CA ALA A 362 -1.97 -14.40 10.98
C ALA A 362 -2.56 -14.11 9.59
N THR A 363 -3.66 -14.80 9.24
CA THR A 363 -4.30 -14.78 7.92
C THR A 363 -5.06 -13.48 7.61
N GLY A 364 -5.24 -12.61 8.61
CA GLY A 364 -5.90 -11.31 8.45
C GLY A 364 -7.36 -11.42 8.00
N VAL A 365 -7.77 -10.49 7.15
CA VAL A 365 -9.13 -10.38 6.59
C VAL A 365 -9.07 -9.98 5.12
N SER A 366 -10.18 -10.15 4.41
CA SER A 366 -10.41 -9.50 3.11
C SER A 366 -11.46 -8.40 3.26
N TYR A 367 -11.14 -7.17 2.88
CA TYR A 367 -12.13 -6.09 2.83
C TYR A 367 -13.12 -6.32 1.70
N ARG A 368 -14.41 -6.03 1.96
CA ARG A 368 -15.40 -5.99 0.88
C ARG A 368 -15.12 -4.77 -0.01
N ARG A 369 -15.08 -4.98 -1.32
CA ARG A 369 -14.86 -3.95 -2.33
C ARG A 369 -16.20 -3.42 -2.87
N LEU A 370 -16.16 -2.23 -3.50
CA LEU A 370 -17.31 -1.68 -4.21
C LEU A 370 -17.48 -2.27 -5.63
N ASP A 371 -16.43 -2.89 -6.16
CA ASP A 371 -16.37 -3.45 -7.52
C ASP A 371 -16.58 -2.41 -8.63
N VAL A 372 -16.05 -1.18 -8.42
CA VAL A 372 -16.07 -0.07 -9.38
C VAL A 372 -14.63 0.19 -9.88
N PRO A 373 -14.23 -0.30 -11.07
CA PRO A 373 -12.84 -0.24 -11.54
C PRO A 373 -12.24 1.17 -11.61
N ALA A 374 -13.05 2.19 -11.93
CA ALA A 374 -12.59 3.57 -12.00
C ALA A 374 -12.17 4.10 -10.63
N LEU A 375 -12.89 3.73 -9.56
CA LEU A 375 -12.59 4.14 -8.18
C LEU A 375 -11.43 3.34 -7.57
N GLU A 376 -11.24 2.08 -7.96
CA GLU A 376 -10.09 1.28 -7.50
C GLU A 376 -8.75 1.92 -7.91
N LYS A 377 -8.70 2.61 -9.06
CA LYS A 377 -7.52 3.37 -9.51
C LYS A 377 -7.18 4.58 -8.61
N LEU A 378 -8.14 5.04 -7.82
CA LEU A 378 -8.03 6.24 -6.97
C LEU A 378 -7.83 5.90 -5.48
N VAL A 379 -7.57 4.63 -5.15
CA VAL A 379 -7.28 4.21 -3.77
C VAL A 379 -6.03 4.92 -3.24
N GLY A 380 -6.19 5.62 -2.11
CA GLY A 380 -5.17 6.48 -1.50
C GLY A 380 -5.08 7.89 -2.09
N ASN A 381 -5.79 8.18 -3.18
CA ASN A 381 -5.91 9.48 -3.83
C ASN A 381 -7.37 9.96 -3.80
N GLY A 382 -7.98 9.95 -2.61
CA GLY A 382 -9.38 10.32 -2.40
C GLY A 382 -10.32 9.14 -2.17
N VAL A 383 -9.93 7.89 -2.44
CA VAL A 383 -10.71 6.69 -2.06
C VAL A 383 -9.99 5.92 -0.95
N TYR A 384 -10.67 5.58 0.13
CA TYR A 384 -10.09 4.98 1.34
C TYR A 384 -10.93 3.81 1.87
N TYR A 385 -10.29 2.70 2.21
CA TYR A 385 -10.93 1.52 2.82
C TYR A 385 -10.73 1.54 4.34
N GLY A 386 -11.38 2.50 4.99
CA GLY A 386 -11.21 2.85 6.40
C GLY A 386 -11.06 4.36 6.59
N ALA A 387 -11.43 4.87 7.77
CA ALA A 387 -11.26 6.28 8.12
C ALA A 387 -10.11 6.44 9.14
N SER A 388 -9.13 7.29 8.83
CA SER A 388 -8.10 7.73 9.77
C SER A 388 -8.19 9.24 10.05
N VAL A 389 -7.66 9.62 11.21
CA VAL A 389 -7.59 11.01 11.67
C VAL A 389 -6.78 11.88 10.70
N SER A 390 -5.78 11.30 10.04
CA SER A 390 -4.94 12.02 9.08
C SER A 390 -5.70 12.37 7.80
N GLU A 391 -6.49 11.45 7.25
CA GLU A 391 -7.33 11.77 6.08
C GLU A 391 -8.44 12.76 6.44
N ALA A 392 -9.03 12.65 7.63
CA ALA A 392 -10.09 13.56 8.09
C ALA A 392 -9.61 15.02 8.21
N HIS A 393 -8.45 15.27 8.82
CA HIS A 393 -7.85 16.61 8.83
C HIS A 393 -7.54 17.12 7.42
N GLY A 394 -7.19 16.19 6.53
CA GLY A 394 -6.86 16.49 5.16
C GLY A 394 -8.01 16.96 4.28
N LEU A 395 -9.24 16.65 4.68
CA LEU A 395 -10.47 17.06 4.02
C LEU A 395 -11.13 18.25 4.71
N LYS A 396 -10.36 19.05 5.46
CA LYS A 396 -10.89 20.26 6.10
C LYS A 396 -11.53 21.19 5.06
N ASP A 397 -12.75 21.63 5.33
CA ASP A 397 -13.55 22.51 4.46
C ASP A 397 -13.87 21.90 3.06
N ARG A 398 -13.79 20.56 2.93
CA ARG A 398 -14.10 19.78 1.71
C ARG A 398 -15.28 18.83 1.91
N ASP A 399 -15.78 18.22 0.85
CA ASP A 399 -16.90 17.28 0.92
C ASP A 399 -16.42 15.83 0.92
N ALA A 400 -16.91 15.03 1.87
CA ALA A 400 -16.55 13.62 2.03
C ALA A 400 -17.79 12.72 1.93
N CYS A 401 -17.61 11.51 1.41
CA CYS A 401 -18.62 10.46 1.38
C CYS A 401 -18.17 9.27 2.22
N VAL A 402 -19.06 8.72 3.05
CA VAL A 402 -18.88 7.43 3.72
C VAL A 402 -19.92 6.46 3.16
N VAL A 403 -19.49 5.26 2.74
CA VAL A 403 -20.40 4.20 2.31
C VAL A 403 -20.40 3.04 3.31
N GLY A 404 -21.55 2.77 3.92
CA GLY A 404 -21.71 1.70 4.91
C GLY A 404 -22.78 2.00 5.96
N GLY A 405 -23.51 0.96 6.40
CA GLY A 405 -24.64 1.11 7.35
C GLY A 405 -24.37 0.64 8.78
N GLY A 406 -23.13 0.25 9.11
CA GLY A 406 -22.78 -0.27 10.44
C GLY A 406 -22.14 0.79 11.35
N ASN A 407 -21.93 0.44 12.62
CA ASN A 407 -21.35 1.34 13.63
C ASN A 407 -20.04 2.01 13.21
N SER A 408 -19.13 1.29 12.55
CA SER A 408 -17.86 1.86 12.08
C SER A 408 -18.07 2.98 11.05
N ALA A 409 -19.08 2.86 10.19
CA ALA A 409 -19.43 3.92 9.24
C ALA A 409 -20.00 5.14 9.97
N GLY A 410 -20.91 4.92 10.94
CA GLY A 410 -21.49 6.02 11.73
C GLY A 410 -20.44 6.78 12.54
N GLN A 411 -19.49 6.07 13.17
CA GLN A 411 -18.36 6.69 13.86
C GLN A 411 -17.45 7.49 12.91
N ALA A 412 -17.20 6.97 11.69
CA ALA A 412 -16.42 7.67 10.68
C ALA A 412 -17.11 8.96 10.22
N VAL A 413 -18.41 8.93 9.97
CA VAL A 413 -19.21 10.11 9.60
C VAL A 413 -19.10 11.21 10.66
N LEU A 414 -19.35 10.88 11.93
CA LEU A 414 -19.29 11.84 13.03
C LEU A 414 -17.87 12.37 13.29
N HIS A 415 -16.85 11.59 12.94
CA HIS A 415 -15.48 12.05 13.01
C HIS A 415 -15.17 13.03 11.88
N LEU A 416 -15.52 12.70 10.64
CA LEU A 416 -15.31 13.53 9.45
C LEU A 416 -16.09 14.85 9.52
N ALA A 417 -17.32 14.82 10.05
CA ALA A 417 -18.19 15.98 10.18
C ALA A 417 -17.59 17.12 11.02
N ARG A 418 -16.57 16.84 11.85
CA ARG A 418 -15.85 17.86 12.63
C ARG A 418 -14.89 18.70 11.79
N TYR A 419 -14.53 18.25 10.60
CA TYR A 419 -13.51 18.85 9.74
C TYR A 419 -14.06 19.22 8.36
N CYS A 420 -14.88 18.34 7.78
CA CYS A 420 -15.40 18.49 6.43
C CYS A 420 -16.48 19.57 6.36
N ARG A 421 -16.60 20.21 5.20
CA ARG A 421 -17.71 21.13 4.88
C ARG A 421 -19.04 20.37 4.87
N HIS A 422 -19.06 19.19 4.27
CA HIS A 422 -20.23 18.30 4.20
C HIS A 422 -19.79 16.84 4.23
N VAL A 423 -20.58 15.98 4.88
CA VAL A 423 -20.40 14.53 4.86
C VAL A 423 -21.66 13.82 4.37
N LEU A 424 -21.54 13.12 3.24
CA LEU A 424 -22.60 12.28 2.70
C LEU A 424 -22.44 10.84 3.21
N LEU A 425 -23.45 10.31 3.89
CA LEU A 425 -23.52 8.90 4.28
C LEU A 425 -24.39 8.12 3.29
N VAL A 426 -23.79 7.25 2.49
CA VAL A 426 -24.49 6.41 1.52
C VAL A 426 -24.73 5.02 2.11
N ILE A 427 -25.98 4.57 2.11
CA ILE A 427 -26.36 3.23 2.57
C ILE A 427 -27.23 2.51 1.55
N ARG A 428 -27.01 1.20 1.43
CA ARG A 428 -27.82 0.31 0.58
C ARG A 428 -29.20 0.00 1.15
N GLY A 429 -29.33 0.06 2.48
CA GLY A 429 -30.57 -0.18 3.21
C GLY A 429 -31.49 1.04 3.18
N LYS A 430 -32.74 0.86 3.60
CA LYS A 430 -33.74 1.93 3.64
C LYS A 430 -33.51 2.93 4.77
N ASP A 431 -32.83 2.50 5.83
CA ASP A 431 -32.51 3.30 7.00
C ASP A 431 -31.28 2.71 7.73
N LEU A 432 -30.82 3.41 8.76
CA LEU A 432 -29.67 3.02 9.59
C LEU A 432 -30.03 2.03 10.71
N SER A 433 -31.31 1.89 11.04
CA SER A 433 -31.78 1.18 12.25
C SER A 433 -31.54 -0.33 12.19
N ALA A 434 -31.39 -0.90 11.00
CA ALA A 434 -31.14 -2.33 10.82
C ALA A 434 -29.79 -2.80 11.37
N SER A 435 -28.77 -1.93 11.41
CA SER A 435 -27.39 -2.32 11.77
C SER A 435 -26.59 -1.30 12.55
N MET A 436 -27.07 -0.06 12.68
CA MET A 436 -26.39 0.99 13.44
C MET A 436 -27.03 1.16 14.82
N SER A 437 -26.20 1.34 15.84
CA SER A 437 -26.67 1.62 17.20
C SER A 437 -27.42 2.95 17.28
N GLN A 438 -28.53 2.99 18.02
CA GLN A 438 -29.43 4.16 18.11
C GLN A 438 -28.70 5.46 18.43
N TYR A 439 -27.74 5.45 19.36
CA TYR A 439 -27.02 6.67 19.74
C TYR A 439 -26.21 7.28 18.58
N LEU A 440 -25.72 6.46 17.63
CA LEU A 440 -25.02 6.96 16.44
C LEU A 440 -26.02 7.55 15.45
N ILE A 441 -27.20 6.95 15.32
CA ILE A 441 -28.29 7.47 14.48
C ILE A 441 -28.70 8.85 15.01
N ASP A 442 -28.98 8.97 16.31
CA ASP A 442 -29.36 10.23 16.94
C ASP A 442 -28.28 11.32 16.76
N ALA A 443 -27.00 10.94 16.87
CA ALA A 443 -25.89 11.86 16.67
C ALA A 443 -25.71 12.29 15.21
N ILE A 444 -25.98 11.40 14.26
CA ILE A 444 -25.95 11.69 12.82
C ILE A 444 -27.10 12.63 12.44
N ASP A 445 -28.30 12.35 12.94
CA ASP A 445 -29.49 13.18 12.70
C ASP A 445 -29.33 14.59 13.28
N ALA A 446 -28.58 14.73 14.38
CA ALA A 446 -28.27 16.02 14.99
C ALA A 446 -27.14 16.81 14.28
N ALA A 447 -26.40 16.20 13.35
CA ALA A 447 -25.26 16.84 12.70
C ALA A 447 -25.70 17.65 11.47
N GLU A 448 -25.59 18.98 11.54
CA GLU A 448 -26.09 19.91 10.50
C GLU A 448 -25.43 19.75 9.13
N ASN A 449 -24.19 19.26 9.09
CA ASN A 449 -23.41 19.08 7.85
C ASN A 449 -23.36 17.62 7.38
N VAL A 450 -24.24 16.77 7.88
CA VAL A 450 -24.33 15.37 7.47
C VAL A 450 -25.63 15.15 6.69
N THR A 451 -25.54 14.39 5.60
CA THR A 451 -26.73 13.95 4.85
C THR A 451 -26.70 12.45 4.67
N VAL A 452 -27.80 11.78 5.02
CA VAL A 452 -27.96 10.34 4.80
C VAL A 452 -28.69 10.12 3.48
N ARG A 453 -28.10 9.29 2.63
CA ARG A 453 -28.66 8.88 1.34
C ARG A 453 -28.92 7.39 1.36
N ALA A 454 -30.17 7.05 1.66
CA ALA A 454 -30.65 5.69 1.77
C ALA A 454 -30.93 5.06 0.41
N SER A 455 -31.12 3.73 0.41
CA SER A 455 -31.44 2.93 -0.77
C SER A 455 -30.52 3.23 -1.96
N SER A 456 -29.25 3.53 -1.71
CA SER A 456 -28.32 4.03 -2.74
C SER A 456 -27.04 3.21 -2.79
N GLU A 457 -26.44 3.15 -3.97
CA GLU A 457 -25.12 2.55 -4.20
C GLU A 457 -24.26 3.39 -5.13
N ILE A 458 -22.95 3.22 -5.06
CA ILE A 458 -21.99 3.89 -5.94
C ILE A 458 -21.77 2.98 -7.14
N THR A 459 -21.95 3.50 -8.35
CA THR A 459 -21.84 2.73 -9.61
C THR A 459 -20.66 3.18 -10.48
N ASP A 460 -20.19 4.42 -10.34
CA ASP A 460 -19.03 4.94 -11.07
C ASP A 460 -18.36 6.09 -10.31
N GLY A 461 -17.23 6.59 -10.82
CA GLY A 461 -16.60 7.82 -10.36
C GLY A 461 -15.25 8.08 -11.00
N GLY A 462 -14.62 9.19 -10.67
CA GLY A 462 -13.35 9.55 -11.30
C GLY A 462 -12.81 10.92 -10.93
N GLY A 463 -11.73 11.29 -11.62
CA GLY A 463 -11.09 12.59 -11.56
C GLY A 463 -9.66 12.53 -12.10
N ASP A 464 -9.04 13.70 -12.26
CA ASP A 464 -7.67 13.81 -12.75
C ASP A 464 -6.66 13.57 -11.61
N GLY A 465 -6.08 12.38 -11.57
CA GLY A 465 -5.08 11.95 -10.57
C GLY A 465 -5.60 11.79 -9.13
N ARG A 466 -6.82 12.24 -8.83
CA ARG A 466 -7.52 12.11 -7.54
C ARG A 466 -9.03 12.04 -7.73
N LEU A 467 -9.76 11.62 -6.70
CA LEU A 467 -11.22 11.66 -6.69
C LEU A 467 -11.73 13.11 -6.81
N GLN A 468 -12.65 13.34 -7.73
CA GLN A 468 -13.32 14.62 -7.95
C GLN A 468 -14.84 14.48 -8.07
N GLN A 469 -15.31 13.30 -8.51
CA GLN A 469 -16.74 13.00 -8.63
C GLN A 469 -17.03 11.51 -8.44
N MET A 470 -18.28 11.21 -8.08
CA MET A 470 -18.81 9.85 -8.05
C MET A 470 -20.26 9.81 -8.52
N THR A 471 -20.67 8.66 -9.05
CA THR A 471 -22.03 8.41 -9.52
C THR A 471 -22.77 7.51 -8.53
N LEU A 472 -23.91 8.00 -8.06
CA LEU A 472 -24.82 7.29 -7.18
C LEU A 472 -26.01 6.78 -7.98
N ARG A 473 -26.44 5.56 -7.69
CA ARG A 473 -27.68 4.97 -8.20
C ARG A 473 -28.63 4.72 -7.04
N ASP A 474 -29.84 5.25 -7.15
CA ASP A 474 -30.96 4.87 -6.29
C ASP A 474 -31.43 3.46 -6.68
N ARG A 475 -31.44 2.55 -5.71
CA ARG A 475 -31.71 1.12 -5.89
C ARG A 475 -33.20 0.81 -6.02
N GLU A 476 -34.08 1.74 -5.65
CA GLU A 476 -35.54 1.56 -5.77
C GLU A 476 -36.05 2.09 -7.11
N THR A 477 -35.52 3.23 -7.56
CA THR A 477 -35.97 3.93 -8.78
C THR A 477 -35.07 3.68 -9.98
N GLY A 478 -33.82 3.27 -9.75
CA GLY A 478 -32.79 3.16 -10.79
C GLY A 478 -32.21 4.50 -11.26
N ALA A 479 -32.62 5.62 -10.66
CA ALA A 479 -32.14 6.94 -11.03
C ALA A 479 -30.65 7.10 -10.68
N GLU A 480 -29.88 7.67 -11.61
CA GLU A 480 -28.45 7.94 -11.42
C GLU A 480 -28.19 9.44 -11.30
N GLU A 481 -27.27 9.79 -10.41
CA GLU A 481 -26.79 11.16 -10.23
C GLU A 481 -25.29 11.16 -10.02
N THR A 482 -24.57 12.02 -10.75
CA THR A 482 -23.13 12.25 -10.54
C THR A 482 -22.95 13.50 -9.72
N ILE A 483 -22.21 13.39 -8.62
CA ILE A 483 -21.98 14.51 -7.68
C ILE A 483 -20.48 14.76 -7.49
N PRO A 484 -20.06 16.02 -7.29
CA PRO A 484 -18.70 16.33 -6.89
C PRO A 484 -18.41 15.79 -5.49
N ILE A 485 -17.21 15.23 -5.28
CA ILE A 485 -16.76 14.75 -3.98
C ILE A 485 -15.23 14.75 -3.89
N ASP A 486 -14.68 15.12 -2.73
CA ASP A 486 -13.22 15.17 -2.53
C ASP A 486 -12.66 13.91 -1.85
N GLY A 487 -13.51 13.16 -1.13
CA GLY A 487 -13.10 11.94 -0.43
C GLY A 487 -14.22 10.89 -0.35
N LEU A 488 -13.87 9.61 -0.48
CA LEU A 488 -14.75 8.45 -0.34
C LEU A 488 -14.16 7.46 0.65
N PHE A 489 -14.92 7.12 1.68
CA PHE A 489 -14.54 6.19 2.76
C PHE A 489 -15.44 4.95 2.72
N VAL A 490 -14.88 3.82 2.32
CA VAL A 490 -15.57 2.56 2.14
C VAL A 490 -15.57 1.75 3.44
N MET A 491 -16.76 1.67 4.06
CA MET A 491 -16.99 1.09 5.40
C MET A 491 -18.02 -0.05 5.36
N ILE A 492 -17.89 -0.95 4.38
CA ILE A 492 -18.83 -2.08 4.16
C ILE A 492 -18.39 -3.41 4.79
N GLY A 493 -17.33 -3.38 5.59
CA GLY A 493 -16.86 -4.50 6.42
C GLY A 493 -15.76 -5.34 5.79
N ALA A 494 -15.31 -6.32 6.56
CA ALA A 494 -14.26 -7.27 6.18
C ALA A 494 -14.69 -8.69 6.58
N VAL A 495 -14.15 -9.70 5.89
CA VAL A 495 -14.45 -11.12 6.12
C VAL A 495 -13.15 -11.85 6.46
N PRO A 496 -13.07 -12.59 7.58
CA PRO A 496 -11.93 -13.44 7.89
C PRO A 496 -11.98 -14.74 7.05
N GLY A 497 -10.83 -15.20 6.57
CA GLY A 497 -10.72 -16.45 5.81
C GLY A 497 -10.51 -17.67 6.70
N THR A 498 -11.49 -17.99 7.55
CA THR A 498 -11.37 -18.93 8.68
C THR A 498 -12.17 -20.22 8.52
N ASP A 499 -12.91 -20.40 7.42
CA ASP A 499 -13.82 -21.54 7.22
C ASP A 499 -13.10 -22.90 7.19
N TRP A 500 -11.83 -22.92 6.79
CA TRP A 500 -11.00 -24.13 6.72
C TRP A 500 -10.46 -24.59 8.08
N LEU A 501 -10.59 -23.76 9.14
CA LEU A 501 -10.08 -24.09 10.46
C LEU A 501 -10.90 -25.24 11.09
N PRO A 502 -10.29 -26.05 11.97
CA PRO A 502 -10.99 -27.11 12.71
C PRO A 502 -12.09 -26.57 13.63
N ASP A 503 -13.16 -27.34 13.83
CA ASP A 503 -14.31 -26.95 14.66
C ASP A 503 -13.92 -26.65 16.12
N GLU A 504 -12.81 -27.19 16.60
CA GLU A 504 -12.22 -26.90 17.91
C GLU A 504 -11.72 -25.46 18.04
N VAL A 505 -11.58 -24.72 16.93
CA VAL A 505 -11.20 -23.30 16.90
C VAL A 505 -12.46 -22.44 16.82
N ALA A 506 -12.92 -21.95 17.97
CA ALA A 506 -14.15 -21.17 18.08
C ALA A 506 -14.06 -19.83 17.34
N ARG A 507 -15.19 -19.45 16.73
CA ARG A 507 -15.34 -18.19 15.99
C ARG A 507 -16.55 -17.42 16.50
N ASP A 508 -16.50 -16.10 16.37
CA ASP A 508 -17.68 -15.24 16.58
C ASP A 508 -18.71 -15.43 15.44
N PRO A 509 -19.94 -14.91 15.56
CA PRO A 509 -20.96 -15.02 14.50
C PRO A 509 -20.58 -14.40 13.15
N ARG A 510 -19.50 -13.62 13.07
CA ARG A 510 -18.96 -12.99 11.86
C ARG A 510 -17.76 -13.77 11.30
N GLY A 511 -17.39 -14.90 11.91
CA GLY A 511 -16.29 -15.78 11.50
C GLY A 511 -14.93 -15.44 12.11
N PHE A 512 -14.80 -14.44 12.98
CA PHE A 512 -13.50 -14.06 13.57
C PHE A 512 -13.09 -15.02 14.69
N VAL A 513 -11.81 -15.36 14.77
CA VAL A 513 -11.30 -16.31 15.77
C VAL A 513 -11.38 -15.71 17.18
N LEU A 514 -11.96 -16.48 18.12
CA LEU A 514 -11.97 -16.12 19.53
C LEU A 514 -10.63 -16.44 20.19
N THR A 515 -10.17 -15.56 21.09
CA THR A 515 -8.88 -15.69 21.78
C THR A 515 -8.96 -15.25 23.23
N GLY A 516 -8.01 -15.66 24.06
CA GLY A 516 -7.84 -15.14 25.41
C GLY A 516 -9.09 -15.35 26.26
N ALA A 517 -9.57 -14.28 26.90
CA ALA A 517 -10.75 -14.37 27.77
C ALA A 517 -11.99 -14.91 27.04
N ASP A 518 -12.24 -14.49 25.80
CA ASP A 518 -13.40 -14.95 25.02
C ASP A 518 -13.29 -16.43 24.64
N ALA A 519 -12.07 -16.91 24.35
CA ALA A 519 -11.83 -18.34 24.17
C ALA A 519 -12.05 -19.12 25.47
N GLY A 520 -11.67 -18.57 26.62
CA GLY A 520 -11.83 -19.21 27.93
C GLY A 520 -13.28 -19.30 28.41
N LEU A 521 -14.17 -18.44 27.90
CA LEU A 521 -15.61 -18.52 28.12
C LEU A 521 -16.31 -19.55 27.21
N ASN A 522 -15.61 -20.05 26.19
CA ASN A 522 -16.16 -21.00 25.25
C ASN A 522 -16.06 -22.44 25.81
N PRO A 523 -17.11 -23.28 25.67
CA PRO A 523 -17.09 -24.67 26.16
C PRO A 523 -15.98 -25.56 25.56
N LEU A 524 -15.39 -25.16 24.42
CA LEU A 524 -14.29 -25.88 23.78
C LEU A 524 -12.94 -25.72 24.51
N TRP A 525 -12.83 -24.81 25.48
CA TRP A 525 -11.64 -24.69 26.30
C TRP A 525 -11.66 -25.72 27.45
N HIS A 526 -10.64 -26.57 27.50
CA HIS A 526 -10.58 -27.69 28.45
C HIS A 526 -9.38 -27.66 29.41
N GLU A 527 -8.48 -26.69 29.26
CA GLU A 527 -7.32 -26.58 30.14
C GLU A 527 -7.70 -26.01 31.51
N ALA A 528 -7.02 -26.48 32.56
CA ALA A 528 -7.24 -25.99 33.92
C ALA A 528 -6.81 -24.52 34.11
N ARG A 529 -5.88 -24.04 33.28
CA ARG A 529 -5.45 -22.64 33.25
C ARG A 529 -6.33 -21.83 32.29
N PRO A 530 -6.45 -20.50 32.49
CA PRO A 530 -7.03 -19.64 31.46
C PRO A 530 -6.15 -19.64 30.18
N PRO A 531 -6.76 -19.41 28.99
CA PRO A 531 -5.99 -19.19 27.76
C PRO A 531 -5.11 -17.94 27.88
N GLN A 532 -3.96 -17.97 27.22
CA GLN A 532 -3.14 -16.76 27.06
C GLN A 532 -3.84 -15.74 26.14
N PRO A 533 -3.51 -14.44 26.19
CA PRO A 533 -4.25 -13.39 25.47
C PRO A 533 -4.50 -13.62 23.97
N TYR A 534 -3.55 -14.26 23.26
CA TYR A 534 -3.68 -14.56 21.83
C TYR A 534 -3.98 -16.03 21.54
N GLU A 535 -4.11 -16.86 22.58
CA GLU A 535 -4.38 -18.29 22.44
C GLU A 535 -5.85 -18.49 22.10
N THR A 536 -6.11 -19.39 21.15
CA THR A 536 -7.46 -19.77 20.71
C THR A 536 -8.07 -20.79 21.67
N THR A 537 -9.25 -21.33 21.36
CA THR A 537 -9.83 -22.46 22.09
C THR A 537 -9.04 -23.76 21.95
N LEU A 538 -8.09 -23.84 21.00
CA LEU A 538 -7.17 -24.96 20.84
C LEU A 538 -5.79 -24.59 21.42
N PRO A 539 -5.34 -25.21 22.54
CA PRO A 539 -4.10 -24.82 23.21
C PRO A 539 -2.87 -24.90 22.31
N GLY A 540 -1.99 -23.90 22.35
CA GLY A 540 -0.81 -23.81 21.48
C GLY A 540 -1.09 -23.31 20.05
N LEU A 541 -2.37 -23.14 19.67
CA LEU A 541 -2.77 -22.39 18.48
C LEU A 541 -3.11 -20.96 18.91
N PHE A 542 -2.39 -20.00 18.36
CA PHE A 542 -2.55 -18.57 18.62
C PHE A 542 -3.11 -17.87 17.39
N ALA A 543 -3.79 -16.74 17.58
CA ALA A 543 -4.25 -15.88 16.49
C ALA A 543 -3.88 -14.42 16.76
N VAL A 544 -3.32 -13.75 15.75
CA VAL A 544 -2.86 -12.35 15.84
C VAL A 544 -3.33 -11.51 14.66
N GLY A 545 -3.53 -10.22 14.91
CA GLY A 545 -3.99 -9.27 13.92
C GLY A 545 -5.45 -9.49 13.54
N ASP A 546 -5.79 -9.11 12.31
CA ASP A 546 -7.17 -8.88 11.92
C ASP A 546 -8.04 -10.14 11.82
N VAL A 547 -7.47 -11.35 11.84
CA VAL A 547 -8.25 -12.60 11.87
C VAL A 547 -9.02 -12.78 13.18
N ARG A 548 -8.57 -12.10 14.25
CA ARG A 548 -9.10 -12.22 15.60
C ARG A 548 -10.34 -11.35 15.83
N SER A 549 -11.22 -11.84 16.69
CA SER A 549 -12.39 -11.08 17.15
C SER A 549 -11.94 -9.85 17.94
N GLU A 550 -12.63 -8.72 17.72
CA GLU A 550 -12.40 -7.45 18.42
C GLU A 550 -10.94 -6.93 18.40
N SER A 551 -10.12 -7.35 17.42
CA SER A 551 -8.79 -6.77 17.21
C SER A 551 -8.89 -5.30 16.75
N VAL A 552 -7.85 -4.49 17.00
CA VAL A 552 -7.83 -3.05 16.71
C VAL A 552 -7.85 -2.71 15.20
N LYS A 553 -7.65 -3.68 14.30
CA LYS A 553 -7.62 -3.51 12.83
C LYS A 553 -6.64 -2.41 12.36
N ARG A 554 -5.41 -2.44 12.90
CA ARG A 554 -4.34 -1.48 12.60
C ARG A 554 -3.02 -2.22 12.41
N VAL A 555 -2.22 -1.77 11.43
CA VAL A 555 -0.90 -2.35 11.11
C VAL A 555 0.01 -2.40 12.34
N ALA A 556 0.14 -1.28 13.09
CA ALA A 556 0.97 -1.23 14.29
C ALA A 556 0.49 -2.18 15.40
N SER A 557 -0.83 -2.33 15.55
CA SER A 557 -1.39 -3.30 16.50
C SER A 557 -1.08 -4.73 16.07
N ALA A 558 -1.28 -5.07 14.79
CA ALA A 558 -0.98 -6.40 14.28
C ALA A 558 0.50 -6.77 14.47
N VAL A 559 1.43 -5.84 14.20
CA VAL A 559 2.86 -6.02 14.46
C VAL A 559 3.12 -6.23 15.96
N GLY A 560 2.48 -5.42 16.82
CA GLY A 560 2.59 -5.58 18.27
C GLY A 560 2.10 -6.96 18.75
N GLU A 561 0.92 -7.39 18.30
CA GLU A 561 0.37 -8.71 18.64
C GLU A 561 1.29 -9.84 18.15
N GLY A 562 1.79 -9.75 16.92
CA GLY A 562 2.74 -10.70 16.34
C GLY A 562 4.08 -10.77 17.06
N SER A 563 4.55 -9.66 17.63
CA SER A 563 5.74 -9.67 18.49
C SER A 563 5.45 -10.30 19.85
N VAL A 564 4.37 -9.86 20.52
CA VAL A 564 4.08 -10.27 21.90
C VAL A 564 3.72 -11.75 22.00
N VAL A 565 3.08 -12.33 20.97
CA VAL A 565 2.68 -13.75 20.97
C VAL A 565 3.87 -14.70 21.14
N VAL A 566 5.08 -14.32 20.72
CA VAL A 566 6.28 -15.17 20.83
C VAL A 566 6.60 -15.52 22.30
N SER A 567 6.36 -14.60 23.23
CA SER A 567 6.50 -14.88 24.67
C SER A 567 5.52 -15.95 25.17
N GLN A 568 4.28 -15.97 24.63
CA GLN A 568 3.25 -16.96 24.96
C GLN A 568 3.57 -18.31 24.33
N ILE A 569 4.15 -18.31 23.12
CA ILE A 569 4.69 -19.51 22.49
C ILE A 569 5.77 -20.12 23.39
N HIS A 570 6.76 -19.35 23.85
CA HIS A 570 7.77 -19.87 24.77
C HIS A 570 7.18 -20.45 26.06
N ALA A 571 6.15 -19.81 26.64
CA ALA A 571 5.46 -20.35 27.80
C ALA A 571 4.80 -21.71 27.50
N HIS A 572 4.11 -21.82 26.36
CA HIS A 572 3.49 -23.07 25.91
C HIS A 572 4.53 -24.18 25.68
N LEU A 573 5.63 -23.85 24.99
CA LEU A 573 6.68 -24.81 24.67
C LEU A 573 7.39 -25.33 25.94
N LYS A 574 7.50 -24.54 27.01
CA LYS A 574 8.06 -24.99 28.29
C LYS A 574 7.19 -26.04 28.99
N VAL A 575 5.86 -25.84 29.00
CA VAL A 575 4.91 -26.79 29.61
C VAL A 575 4.95 -28.14 28.88
N SER A 576 5.06 -28.11 27.54
CA SER A 576 5.13 -29.34 26.71
C SER A 576 6.37 -30.21 26.96
N VAL A 577 7.41 -29.68 27.61
CA VAL A 577 8.65 -30.40 27.97
C VAL A 577 8.53 -31.03 29.35
N SER A 578 7.86 -30.38 30.31
CA SER A 578 7.66 -30.97 31.66
C SER A 578 6.74 -32.18 31.64
N GLU A 579 5.68 -32.16 30.81
CA GLU A 579 4.72 -33.28 30.68
C GLU A 579 5.29 -34.54 29.99
N ARG A 580 6.46 -34.44 29.34
CA ARG A 580 7.18 -35.61 28.76
C ARG A 580 8.24 -36.19 29.70
N SER A 581 8.50 -35.52 30.81
CA SER A 581 9.54 -35.87 31.78
C SER A 581 9.01 -36.60 33.02
N GLU A 582 7.68 -36.74 33.11
CA GLU A 582 6.92 -37.59 34.05
C GLU A 582 6.32 -38.77 33.29
#